data_AF-A0A416TNS7-F1
#
_entry.id   AF-A0A416TNS7-F1
#
_cell.length_a   1.000
_cell.length_b   1.000
_cell.length_c   1.000
_cell.angle_alpha   90.00
_cell.angle_beta   90.00
_cell.angle_gamma   90.00
#
_symmetry.space_group_name_H-M   'P 1'
#
loop_
_entity.id
_entity.type
_entity.pdbx_description
1 polymer ?
#
loop_
_entity_poly.entity_id
_entity_poly.type
_entity_poly.pdbx_seq_one_letter_code
_entity_poly.pdbx_strand_id
1 'polypeptide(L)'
;MVTIKEAALSFCGEIQETELTDLNVDLYLQKMEAEEKQGNKFADILDDYKKVVESESIRTFSFSPDDFCTTPRQMTEQLFWYAQRNHLDLVITKEGLCPEFTIDGKEYHAYRICGRLGMVIRAELMHPESCVPEGMSSKRYKVLRKISQILIPLCLLMMIMLPTILQTSGDNHLEVIASVLGILGMLAYIIYYTILYKNYRE
;
A
#
# COMPACT_ATOMS: atom_id res chain seq x y z
N MET A 1 9.66 9.96 27.16
CA MET A 1 9.55 9.30 25.84
C MET A 1 9.16 10.40 24.85
N VAL A 2 10.15 11.02 24.20
CA VAL A 2 9.93 12.17 23.29
C VAL A 2 9.18 11.68 22.06
N THR A 3 8.01 12.26 21.80
CA THR A 3 7.18 11.90 20.65
C THR A 3 7.80 12.45 19.36
N ILE A 4 7.58 11.76 18.23
CA ILE A 4 8.14 12.17 16.92
C ILE A 4 7.75 13.61 16.56
N LYS A 5 6.56 14.05 17.01
CA LYS A 5 6.10 15.43 16.85
C LYS A 5 6.99 16.42 17.59
N GLU A 6 7.39 16.13 18.82
CA GLU A 6 8.28 16.99 19.62
C GLU A 6 9.70 17.01 19.04
N ALA A 7 10.20 15.87 18.58
CA ALA A 7 11.51 15.79 17.92
C ALA A 7 11.53 16.56 16.59
N ALA A 8 10.48 16.40 15.77
CA ALA A 8 10.35 17.14 14.50
C ALA A 8 10.19 18.64 14.74
N LEU A 9 9.42 19.05 15.76
CA LEU A 9 9.28 20.47 16.12
C LEU A 9 10.58 21.05 16.66
N SER A 10 11.33 20.30 17.46
CA SER A 10 12.66 20.72 17.95
C SER A 10 13.61 20.92 16.77
N PHE A 11 13.69 19.95 15.86
CA PHE A 11 14.55 20.03 14.68
C PHE A 11 14.15 21.19 13.75
N CYS A 12 12.84 21.34 13.46
CA CYS A 12 12.34 22.48 12.69
C CYS A 12 12.66 23.83 13.36
N GLY A 13 12.73 23.89 14.69
CA GLY A 13 13.12 25.08 15.44
C GLY A 13 14.62 25.35 15.46
N GLU A 14 15.45 24.38 15.07
CA GLU A 14 16.90 24.52 14.97
C GLU A 14 17.37 25.04 13.60
N ILE A 15 16.49 25.01 12.60
CA ILE A 15 16.73 25.63 11.29
C ILE A 15 16.57 27.14 11.48
N GLN A 16 17.68 27.87 11.36
CA GLN A 16 17.72 29.32 11.61
C GLN A 16 17.55 30.14 10.31
N GLU A 17 17.65 29.49 9.17
CA GLU A 17 17.64 30.08 7.84
C GLU A 17 16.21 30.39 7.40
N THR A 18 15.96 31.65 7.10
CA THR A 18 14.65 32.16 6.66
C THR A 18 14.39 32.04 5.17
N GLU A 19 15.43 31.80 4.35
CA GLU A 19 15.32 31.65 2.90
C GLU A 19 15.87 30.28 2.44
N LEU A 20 15.17 29.63 1.49
CA LEU A 20 15.52 28.30 0.98
C LEU A 20 16.90 28.25 0.31
N THR A 21 17.34 29.37 -0.27
CA THR A 21 18.63 29.50 -0.97
C THR A 21 19.84 29.48 -0.04
N ASP A 22 19.65 29.87 1.23
CA ASP A 22 20.69 29.87 2.25
C ASP A 22 20.66 28.59 3.10
N LEU A 23 19.68 27.73 2.89
CA LEU A 23 19.51 26.48 3.62
C LEU A 23 20.60 25.49 3.20
N ASN A 24 21.54 25.21 4.12
CA ASN A 24 22.54 24.17 3.92
C ASN A 24 21.93 22.78 4.13
N VAL A 25 21.30 22.26 3.08
CA VAL A 25 20.60 20.97 3.08
C VAL A 25 21.50 19.82 3.54
N ASP A 26 22.76 19.80 3.11
CA ASP A 26 23.70 18.72 3.43
C ASP A 26 24.06 18.68 4.93
N LEU A 27 24.24 19.85 5.56
CA LEU A 27 24.52 19.97 6.99
C LEU A 27 23.36 19.39 7.83
N TYR A 28 22.13 19.76 7.48
CA TYR A 28 20.95 19.32 8.21
C TYR A 28 20.65 17.83 7.96
N LEU A 29 20.88 17.32 6.75
CA LEU A 29 20.78 15.89 6.45
C LEU A 29 21.79 15.07 7.26
N GLN A 30 23.05 15.51 7.36
CA GLN A 30 24.05 14.84 8.19
C GLN A 30 23.68 14.84 9.67
N LYS A 31 23.09 15.93 10.16
CA LYS A 31 22.63 16.04 11.54
C LYS A 31 21.45 15.11 11.82
N MET A 32 20.46 15.05 10.91
CA MET A 32 19.37 14.08 10.98
C MET A 32 19.89 12.65 10.97
N GLU A 33 20.88 12.33 10.12
CA GLU A 33 21.48 11.00 10.02
C GLU A 33 22.28 10.62 11.28
N ALA A 34 22.95 11.58 11.91
CA ALA A 34 23.67 11.38 13.17
C ALA A 34 22.70 11.12 14.35
N GLU A 35 21.59 11.86 14.41
CA GLU A 35 20.54 11.67 15.41
C GLU A 35 19.73 10.37 15.19
N GLU A 36 19.51 9.99 13.92
CA GLU A 36 18.96 8.69 13.51
C GLU A 36 19.86 7.54 13.98
N LYS A 37 21.17 7.61 13.75
CA LYS A 37 22.14 6.60 14.22
C LYS A 37 22.19 6.45 15.74
N GLN A 38 21.77 7.48 16.49
CA GLN A 38 21.66 7.43 17.95
C GLN A 38 20.28 6.95 18.45
N GLY A 39 19.24 6.94 17.61
CA GLY A 39 17.86 6.71 18.04
C GLY A 39 17.07 5.63 17.29
N ASN A 40 17.53 5.14 16.14
CA ASN A 40 16.91 4.13 15.26
C ASN A 40 15.43 4.34 14.90
N LYS A 41 14.84 5.52 15.15
CA LYS A 41 13.39 5.69 15.15
C LYS A 41 12.78 5.65 13.75
N PHE A 42 13.42 6.22 12.73
CA PHE A 42 12.90 6.16 11.36
C PHE A 42 13.17 4.80 10.72
N ALA A 43 14.33 4.19 10.99
CA ALA A 43 14.60 2.82 10.58
C ALA A 43 13.54 1.84 11.10
N ASP A 44 13.15 1.96 12.38
CA ASP A 44 12.09 1.15 12.99
C ASP A 44 10.71 1.41 12.37
N ILE A 45 10.39 2.66 12.00
CA ILE A 45 9.13 3.00 11.33
C ILE A 45 9.08 2.46 9.90
N LEU A 46 10.20 2.51 9.17
CA LEU A 46 10.29 1.98 7.82
C LEU A 46 10.17 0.45 7.82
N ASP A 47 10.80 -0.22 8.79
CA ASP A 47 10.67 -1.66 8.99
C ASP A 47 9.22 -2.03 9.39
N ASP A 48 8.61 -1.28 10.31
CA ASP A 48 7.19 -1.42 10.67
C ASP A 48 6.28 -1.23 9.45
N TYR A 49 6.55 -0.22 8.62
CA TYR A 49 5.79 0.03 7.39
C TYR A 49 5.92 -1.13 6.40
N LYS A 50 7.14 -1.65 6.22
CA LYS A 50 7.40 -2.81 5.36
C LYS A 50 6.59 -4.02 5.82
N LYS A 51 6.58 -4.32 7.13
CA LYS A 51 5.75 -5.39 7.71
C LYS A 51 4.26 -5.18 7.46
N VAL A 52 3.78 -3.93 7.56
CA VAL A 52 2.37 -3.60 7.26
C VAL A 52 2.05 -3.85 5.80
N VAL A 53 2.91 -3.41 4.87
CA VAL A 53 2.71 -3.63 3.42
C VAL A 53 2.73 -5.13 3.09
N GLU A 54 3.68 -5.89 3.65
CA GLU A 54 3.74 -7.35 3.47
C GLU A 54 2.48 -8.02 4.02
N SER A 55 2.02 -7.66 5.21
CA SER A 55 0.80 -8.22 5.80
C SER A 55 -0.47 -7.89 5.00
N GLU A 56 -0.59 -6.69 4.44
CA GLU A 56 -1.73 -6.32 3.60
C GLU A 56 -1.67 -7.03 2.23
N SER A 57 -0.47 -7.32 1.71
CA SER A 57 -0.33 -8.10 0.47
C SER A 57 -0.82 -9.55 0.63
N ILE A 58 -0.69 -10.11 1.82
CA ILE A 58 -1.17 -11.46 2.16
C ILE A 58 -2.68 -11.48 2.41
N ARG A 59 -3.28 -10.35 2.79
CA ARG A 59 -4.68 -10.24 3.23
C ARG A 59 -5.69 -10.51 2.12
N THR A 60 -5.37 -10.12 0.90
CA THR A 60 -6.27 -10.26 -0.24
C THR A 60 -5.46 -10.39 -1.50
N PHE A 61 -5.80 -11.38 -2.32
CA PHE A 61 -5.26 -11.51 -3.65
C PHE A 61 -6.38 -11.72 -4.66
N SER A 62 -6.11 -11.38 -5.91
CA SER A 62 -7.05 -11.54 -7.00
C SER A 62 -6.32 -11.96 -8.26
N PHE A 63 -6.93 -12.85 -9.03
CA PHE A 63 -6.38 -13.28 -10.31
C PHE A 63 -7.51 -13.51 -11.31
N SER A 64 -7.21 -13.27 -12.58
CA SER A 64 -8.10 -13.64 -13.68
C SER A 64 -7.90 -15.13 -13.96
N PRO A 65 -8.93 -15.97 -13.86
CA PRO A 65 -8.83 -17.37 -14.23
C PRO A 65 -8.78 -17.50 -15.75
N ASP A 66 -8.21 -18.63 -16.20
CA ASP A 66 -8.05 -18.92 -17.63
C ASP A 66 -9.38 -19.31 -18.29
N ASP A 67 -10.37 -19.76 -17.51
CA ASP A 67 -11.72 -20.10 -17.99
C ASP A 67 -12.82 -19.66 -17.00
N PHE A 68 -14.05 -19.55 -17.48
CA PHE A 68 -15.22 -19.19 -16.69
C PHE A 68 -15.52 -20.25 -15.62
N CYS A 69 -15.37 -19.86 -14.36
CA CYS A 69 -15.68 -20.69 -13.20
C CYS A 69 -17.18 -20.70 -12.94
N THR A 70 -17.87 -21.59 -13.63
CA THR A 70 -19.32 -21.79 -13.49
C THR A 70 -19.66 -22.92 -12.52
N THR A 71 -18.71 -23.81 -12.24
CA THR A 71 -18.87 -24.97 -11.33
C THR A 71 -17.88 -24.92 -10.16
N PRO A 72 -18.20 -25.54 -9.01
CA PRO A 72 -17.26 -25.67 -7.88
C PRO A 72 -15.93 -26.32 -8.27
N ARG A 73 -15.97 -27.33 -9.13
CA ARG A 73 -14.77 -28.03 -9.61
C ARG A 73 -13.85 -27.13 -10.41
N GLN A 74 -14.40 -26.32 -11.32
CA GLN A 74 -13.61 -25.35 -12.08
C GLN A 74 -12.97 -24.30 -11.15
N MET A 75 -13.69 -23.87 -10.12
CA MET A 75 -13.17 -22.93 -9.12
C MET A 75 -11.97 -23.52 -8.37
N THR A 76 -12.12 -24.76 -7.89
CA THR A 76 -11.06 -25.55 -7.25
C THR A 76 -9.84 -25.69 -8.16
N GLU A 77 -10.05 -26.09 -9.42
CA GLU A 77 -8.98 -26.24 -10.40
C GLU A 77 -8.23 -24.90 -10.59
N GLN A 78 -8.93 -23.79 -10.82
CA GLN A 78 -8.30 -22.49 -11.01
C GLN A 78 -7.49 -22.03 -9.77
N LEU A 79 -7.95 -22.34 -8.55
CA LEU A 79 -7.19 -22.07 -7.32
C LEU A 79 -5.90 -22.90 -7.25
N PHE A 80 -5.95 -24.19 -7.60
CA PHE A 80 -4.75 -25.03 -7.65
C PHE A 80 -3.77 -24.57 -8.74
N TRP A 81 -4.26 -24.17 -9.92
CA TRP A 81 -3.43 -23.60 -10.98
C TRP A 81 -2.72 -22.33 -10.52
N TYR A 82 -3.45 -21.44 -9.84
CA TYR A 82 -2.86 -20.24 -9.24
C TYR A 82 -1.81 -20.59 -8.19
N ALA A 83 -2.11 -21.51 -7.27
CA ALA A 83 -1.18 -21.94 -6.23
C ALA A 83 0.10 -22.55 -6.82
N GLN A 84 -0.02 -23.43 -7.82
CA GLN A 84 1.11 -24.05 -8.50
C GLN A 84 2.00 -23.03 -9.20
N ARG A 85 1.41 -22.04 -9.90
CA ARG A 85 2.16 -20.98 -10.59
C ARG A 85 2.92 -20.07 -9.62
N ASN A 86 2.40 -19.88 -8.41
CA ASN A 86 2.99 -19.03 -7.38
C ASN A 86 3.76 -19.81 -6.29
N HIS A 87 3.92 -21.13 -6.45
CA HIS A 87 4.58 -22.02 -5.49
C HIS A 87 3.99 -21.95 -4.06
N LEU A 88 2.67 -21.87 -3.96
CA LEU A 88 1.92 -21.79 -2.70
C LEU A 88 1.42 -23.18 -2.26
N ASP A 89 1.45 -23.47 -0.97
CA ASP A 89 0.85 -24.69 -0.42
C ASP A 89 -0.64 -24.45 -0.12
N LEU A 90 -1.50 -24.89 -1.04
CA LEU A 90 -2.95 -24.68 -0.97
C LEU A 90 -3.68 -25.97 -0.59
N VAL A 91 -4.47 -25.91 0.48
CA VAL A 91 -5.37 -27.00 0.92
C VAL A 91 -6.80 -26.50 0.99
N ILE A 92 -7.67 -27.05 0.16
CA ILE A 92 -9.11 -26.71 0.16
C ILE A 92 -9.77 -27.37 1.37
N THR A 93 -10.36 -26.56 2.25
CA THR A 93 -11.09 -27.01 3.44
C THR A 93 -12.57 -27.23 3.13
N LYS A 94 -13.12 -26.44 2.20
CA LYS A 94 -14.51 -26.56 1.74
C LYS A 94 -14.63 -26.21 0.26
N GLU A 95 -15.06 -27.18 -0.52
CA GLU A 95 -15.33 -26.99 -1.94
C GLU A 95 -16.65 -26.24 -2.18
N GLY A 96 -16.68 -25.37 -3.20
CA GLY A 96 -17.86 -24.60 -3.56
C GLY A 96 -17.55 -23.59 -4.66
N LEU A 97 -18.57 -22.83 -5.08
CA LEU A 97 -18.36 -21.63 -5.90
C LEU A 97 -17.77 -20.47 -5.08
N CYS A 98 -17.95 -20.52 -3.77
CA CYS A 98 -17.23 -19.70 -2.80
C CYS A 98 -16.47 -20.64 -1.85
N PRO A 99 -15.31 -21.19 -2.28
CA PRO A 99 -14.59 -22.18 -1.50
C PRO A 99 -13.88 -21.54 -0.32
N GLU A 100 -13.70 -22.33 0.74
CA GLU A 100 -12.82 -22.02 1.87
C GLU A 100 -11.57 -22.89 1.73
N PHE A 101 -10.40 -22.32 1.96
CA PHE A 101 -9.12 -23.01 1.79
C PHE A 101 -8.05 -22.36 2.67
N THR A 102 -6.92 -23.04 2.78
CA THR A 102 -5.75 -22.54 3.48
C THR A 102 -4.58 -22.38 2.53
N ILE A 103 -3.82 -21.30 2.70
CA ILE A 103 -2.51 -21.10 2.06
C ILE A 103 -1.51 -20.87 3.19
N ASP A 104 -0.45 -21.69 3.25
CA ASP A 104 0.61 -21.60 4.27
C ASP A 104 0.05 -21.52 5.71
N GLY A 105 -1.03 -22.25 5.99
CA GLY A 105 -1.70 -22.30 7.29
C GLY A 105 -2.64 -21.13 7.61
N LYS A 106 -2.87 -20.19 6.68
CA LYS A 106 -3.83 -19.08 6.82
C LYS A 106 -5.12 -19.39 6.10
N GLU A 107 -6.26 -19.14 6.73
CA GLU A 107 -7.59 -19.42 6.17
C GLU A 107 -8.09 -18.28 5.26
N TYR A 108 -8.54 -18.66 4.07
CA TYR A 108 -9.10 -17.80 3.05
C TYR A 108 -10.47 -18.31 2.60
N HIS A 109 -11.29 -17.38 2.12
CA HIS A 109 -12.42 -17.71 1.26
C HIS A 109 -12.26 -16.99 -0.07
N ALA A 110 -12.66 -17.64 -1.16
CA ALA A 110 -12.68 -17.02 -2.48
C ALA A 110 -14.09 -16.86 -3.00
N TYR A 111 -14.27 -15.89 -3.89
CA TYR A 111 -15.49 -15.67 -4.64
C TYR A 111 -15.19 -15.07 -6.01
N ARG A 112 -16.14 -15.21 -6.93
CA ARG A 112 -16.04 -14.69 -8.30
C ARG A 112 -16.66 -13.30 -8.41
N ILE A 113 -15.98 -12.41 -9.09
CA ILE A 113 -16.47 -11.09 -9.47
C ILE A 113 -16.59 -11.07 -11.00
N CYS A 114 -17.81 -11.00 -11.51
CA CYS A 114 -18.07 -10.86 -12.93
C CYS A 114 -18.31 -9.40 -13.28
N GLY A 115 -17.46 -8.82 -14.12
CA GLY A 115 -17.58 -7.43 -14.59
C GLY A 115 -17.54 -7.33 -16.10
N ARG A 116 -17.62 -6.09 -16.61
CA ARG A 116 -17.51 -5.81 -18.06
C ARG A 116 -16.16 -6.23 -18.67
N LEU A 117 -15.12 -6.26 -17.84
CA LEU A 117 -13.74 -6.58 -18.24
C LEU A 117 -13.40 -8.07 -18.09
N GLY A 118 -14.39 -8.91 -17.80
CA GLY A 118 -14.20 -10.34 -17.58
C GLY A 118 -14.51 -10.77 -16.15
N MET A 119 -14.12 -12.00 -15.83
CA MET A 119 -14.30 -12.61 -14.52
C MET A 119 -12.97 -12.59 -13.77
N VAL A 120 -13.01 -12.26 -12.48
CA VAL A 120 -11.86 -12.29 -11.57
C VAL A 120 -12.23 -13.13 -10.37
N ILE A 121 -11.31 -13.99 -9.92
CA ILE A 121 -11.42 -14.68 -8.64
C ILE A 121 -10.71 -13.82 -7.60
N ARG A 122 -11.42 -13.49 -6.52
CA ARG A 122 -10.87 -12.78 -5.38
C ARG A 122 -10.85 -13.70 -4.19
N ALA A 123 -9.73 -13.71 -3.46
CA ALA A 123 -9.56 -14.45 -2.22
C ALA A 123 -9.23 -13.50 -1.08
N GLU A 124 -9.91 -13.68 0.04
CA GLU A 124 -9.80 -12.82 1.22
C GLU A 124 -9.58 -13.67 2.47
N LEU A 125 -8.73 -13.19 3.37
CA LEU A 125 -8.52 -13.85 4.66
C LEU A 125 -9.82 -13.89 5.46
N MET A 126 -10.16 -15.06 6.00
CA MET A 126 -11.32 -15.24 6.89
C MET A 126 -11.16 -14.46 8.20
N HIS A 127 -9.94 -14.41 8.71
CA HIS A 127 -9.60 -13.73 9.96
C HIS A 127 -8.58 -12.62 9.71
N PRO A 128 -8.97 -11.45 9.19
CA PRO A 128 -8.03 -10.38 8.87
C PRO A 128 -7.29 -9.82 10.10
N GLU A 129 -7.74 -10.13 11.31
CA GLU A 129 -7.08 -9.77 12.56
C GLU A 129 -5.83 -10.61 12.85
N SER A 130 -5.71 -11.81 12.26
CA SER A 130 -4.52 -12.67 12.39
C SER A 130 -3.33 -12.20 11.53
N CYS A 131 -3.56 -11.25 10.62
CA CYS A 131 -2.51 -10.64 9.79
C CYS A 131 -1.70 -9.54 10.50
N VAL A 132 -2.05 -9.15 11.73
CA VAL A 132 -1.30 -8.09 12.44
C VAL A 132 0.12 -8.61 12.76
N PRO A 133 1.19 -7.91 12.33
CA PRO A 133 2.56 -8.33 12.60
C PRO A 133 2.83 -8.50 14.10
N GLU A 134 3.49 -9.60 14.49
CA GLU A 134 3.86 -9.87 15.88
C GLU A 134 4.70 -8.72 16.46
N GLY A 135 4.32 -8.23 17.65
CA GLY A 135 4.97 -7.09 18.31
C GLY A 135 4.40 -5.70 17.95
N MET A 136 3.51 -5.60 16.96
CA MET A 136 2.88 -4.32 16.59
C MET A 136 1.51 -4.16 17.26
N SER A 137 1.26 -2.99 17.87
CA SER A 137 -0.06 -2.69 18.42
C SER A 137 -1.09 -2.41 17.31
N SER A 138 -2.32 -2.91 17.47
CA SER A 138 -3.42 -2.71 16.50
C SER A 138 -3.67 -1.23 16.15
N LYS A 139 -3.40 -0.31 17.09
CA LYS A 139 -3.49 1.13 16.86
C LYS A 139 -2.40 1.64 15.90
N ARG A 140 -1.14 1.21 16.09
CA ARG A 140 -0.03 1.58 15.18
C ARG A 140 -0.28 1.04 13.78
N TYR A 141 -0.68 -0.22 13.66
CA TYR A 141 -1.06 -0.82 12.38
C TYR A 141 -2.10 0.01 11.61
N LYS A 142 -3.20 0.39 12.27
CA LYS A 142 -4.26 1.20 11.64
C LYS A 142 -3.76 2.57 11.17
N VAL A 143 -2.88 3.21 11.94
CA VAL A 143 -2.29 4.51 11.58
C VAL A 143 -1.34 4.36 10.38
N LEU A 144 -0.41 3.41 10.40
CA LEU A 144 0.51 3.15 9.28
C LEU A 144 -0.26 2.79 8.00
N ARG A 145 -1.33 1.99 8.11
CA ARG A 145 -2.24 1.69 7.01
C ARG A 145 -2.89 2.95 6.43
N LYS A 146 -3.39 3.84 7.28
CA LYS A 146 -3.99 5.12 6.85
C LYS A 146 -2.96 6.06 6.23
N ILE A 147 -1.75 6.11 6.77
CA ILE A 147 -0.65 6.87 6.21
C ILE A 147 -0.32 6.35 4.82
N SER A 148 -0.15 5.03 4.64
CA SER A 148 0.06 4.41 3.32
C SER A 148 -1.01 4.83 2.30
N GLN A 149 -2.29 4.77 2.72
CA GLN A 149 -3.44 5.13 1.88
C GLN A 149 -3.56 6.62 1.56
N ILE A 150 -3.06 7.52 2.41
CA ILE A 150 -3.17 8.97 2.20
C ILE A 150 -1.90 9.53 1.54
N LEU A 151 -0.75 8.93 1.80
CA LEU A 151 0.53 9.41 1.31
C LEU A 151 0.63 9.31 -0.21
N ILE A 152 0.19 8.21 -0.82
CA ILE A 152 0.20 8.03 -2.28
C ILE A 152 -0.62 9.11 -3.01
N PRO A 153 -1.92 9.34 -2.70
CA PRO A 153 -2.69 10.38 -3.37
C PRO A 153 -2.16 11.78 -3.06
N LEU A 154 -1.60 12.01 -1.86
CA LEU A 154 -0.98 13.28 -1.52
C LEU A 154 0.26 13.55 -2.38
N CYS A 155 1.15 12.56 -2.56
CA CYS A 155 2.32 12.67 -3.43
C CYS A 155 1.92 12.92 -4.89
N LEU A 156 0.90 12.23 -5.40
CA LEU A 156 0.40 12.44 -6.75
C LEU A 156 -0.25 13.82 -6.92
N LEU A 157 -0.98 14.30 -5.92
CA LEU A 157 -1.51 15.66 -5.91
C LEU A 157 -0.38 16.70 -5.94
N MET A 158 0.67 16.49 -5.14
CA MET A 158 1.86 17.35 -5.15
C MET A 158 2.50 17.36 -6.54
N MET A 159 2.64 16.22 -7.22
CA MET A 159 3.16 16.18 -8.60
C MET A 159 2.35 17.01 -9.61
N ILE A 160 1.04 17.14 -9.40
CA ILE A 160 0.16 17.96 -10.25
C ILE A 160 0.27 19.46 -9.90
N MET A 161 0.40 19.78 -8.61
CA MET A 161 0.39 21.16 -8.12
C MET A 161 1.78 21.83 -8.12
N LEU A 162 2.85 21.06 -7.99
CA LEU A 162 4.22 21.57 -7.88
C LEU A 162 4.64 22.42 -9.10
N PRO A 163 4.38 22.01 -10.36
CA PRO A 163 4.72 22.83 -11.53
C PRO A 163 3.89 24.13 -11.62
N THR A 164 2.63 24.09 -11.19
CA THR A 164 1.74 25.27 -11.27
C THR A 164 2.08 26.34 -10.23
N ILE A 165 2.65 25.95 -9.08
CA ILE A 165 3.07 26.87 -8.01
C ILE A 165 4.44 27.50 -8.30
N LEU A 166 5.37 26.74 -8.88
CA LEU A 166 6.77 27.17 -9.03
C LEU A 166 7.05 28.09 -10.24
N GLN A 167 6.07 28.38 -11.12
CA GLN A 167 6.25 29.24 -12.32
C GLN A 167 7.62 29.03 -12.99
N THR A 168 7.99 27.76 -13.20
CA THR A 168 9.31 27.37 -13.66
C THR A 168 9.50 27.84 -15.11
N SER A 169 10.26 28.92 -15.28
CA SER A 169 10.41 29.68 -16.53
C SER A 169 11.28 28.99 -17.61
N GLY A 170 11.28 27.65 -17.68
CA GLY A 170 12.28 26.91 -18.46
C GLY A 170 11.74 25.99 -19.54
N ASP A 171 10.82 25.08 -19.20
CA ASP A 171 10.53 23.94 -20.08
C ASP A 171 9.09 23.42 -19.93
N ASN A 172 8.16 24.07 -20.64
CA ASN A 172 6.71 23.81 -20.59
C ASN A 172 6.35 22.34 -20.89
N HIS A 173 7.18 21.61 -21.63
CA HIS A 173 6.90 20.22 -21.99
C HIS A 173 7.04 19.26 -20.80
N LEU A 174 8.06 19.44 -19.95
CA LEU A 174 8.31 18.54 -18.81
C LEU A 174 7.22 18.69 -17.74
N GLU A 175 6.76 19.93 -17.51
CA GLU A 175 5.70 20.25 -16.55
C GLU A 175 4.35 19.64 -16.95
N VAL A 176 4.01 19.74 -18.23
CA VAL A 176 2.79 19.13 -18.78
C VAL A 176 2.87 17.61 -18.66
N ILE A 177 4.01 17.00 -18.98
CA ILE A 177 4.20 15.54 -18.86
C ILE A 177 4.06 15.09 -17.39
N ALA A 178 4.69 15.79 -16.44
CA ALA A 178 4.60 15.48 -15.02
C ALA A 178 3.16 15.59 -14.50
N SER A 179 2.44 16.63 -14.91
CA SER A 179 1.05 16.85 -14.53
C SER A 179 0.12 15.77 -15.10
N VAL A 180 0.30 15.41 -16.38
CA VAL A 180 -0.47 14.33 -17.04
C VAL A 180 -0.21 12.98 -16.36
N LEU A 181 1.04 12.66 -16.03
CA LEU A 181 1.39 11.45 -15.29
C LEU A 181 0.77 11.44 -13.88
N GLY A 182 0.81 12.57 -13.18
CA GLY A 182 0.15 12.72 -11.87
C GLY A 182 -1.36 12.48 -11.95
N ILE A 183 -2.03 13.05 -12.95
CA ILE A 183 -3.48 12.86 -13.17
C ILE A 183 -3.80 11.39 -13.48
N LEU A 184 -3.05 10.77 -14.39
CA LEU A 184 -3.22 9.35 -14.71
C LEU A 184 -3.00 8.46 -13.49
N GLY A 185 -1.97 8.75 -12.69
CA GLY A 185 -1.70 8.07 -11.43
C GLY A 185 -2.85 8.24 -10.42
N MET A 186 -3.40 9.45 -10.29
CA MET A 186 -4.55 9.70 -9.41
C MET A 186 -5.80 8.94 -9.85
N LEU A 187 -6.09 8.89 -11.15
CA LEU A 187 -7.22 8.14 -11.67
C LEU A 187 -7.06 6.64 -11.44
N ALA A 188 -5.87 6.09 -11.69
CA ALA A 188 -5.54 4.70 -11.40
C ALA A 188 -5.67 4.41 -9.90
N TYR A 189 -5.18 5.31 -9.03
CA TYR A 189 -5.31 5.19 -7.58
C TYR A 189 -6.77 5.21 -7.12
N ILE A 190 -7.59 6.10 -7.66
CA ILE A 190 -9.03 6.15 -7.35
C ILE A 190 -9.72 4.87 -7.80
N ILE A 191 -9.44 4.35 -8.98
CA ILE A 191 -10.01 3.08 -9.46
C ILE A 191 -9.59 1.94 -8.53
N TYR A 192 -8.30 1.84 -8.20
CA TYR A 192 -7.77 0.87 -7.25
C TYR A 192 -8.46 0.98 -5.87
N TYR A 193 -8.56 2.19 -5.32
CA TYR A 193 -9.21 2.44 -4.03
C TYR A 193 -10.69 2.09 -4.07
N THR A 194 -11.38 2.38 -5.17
CA THR A 194 -12.80 2.05 -5.35
C THR A 194 -13.01 0.54 -5.40
N ILE A 195 -12.15 -0.19 -6.11
CA ILE A 195 -12.15 -1.66 -6.15
C ILE A 195 -11.87 -2.24 -4.75
N LEU A 196 -10.91 -1.67 -4.02
CA LEU A 196 -10.50 -2.18 -2.71
C LEU A 196 -11.54 -1.88 -1.61
N TYR A 197 -12.18 -0.71 -1.65
CA TYR A 197 -13.06 -0.20 -0.57
C TYR A 197 -14.55 -0.53 -0.80
N LYS A 198 -15.02 -0.66 -2.04
CA LYS A 198 -16.40 -1.08 -2.33
C LYS A 198 -16.68 -2.50 -1.81
N ASN A 199 -15.66 -3.34 -1.69
CA ASN A 199 -15.75 -4.70 -1.15
C ASN A 199 -15.66 -4.79 0.40
N TYR A 200 -15.52 -3.68 1.13
CA TYR A 200 -15.55 -3.69 2.61
C TYR A 200 -16.93 -3.36 3.20
N ARG A 201 -17.91 -3.05 2.35
CA ARG A 201 -19.21 -2.52 2.76
C ARG A 201 -20.36 -3.34 2.17
N GLU A 202 -20.31 -4.65 2.35
CA GLU A 202 -21.50 -5.51 2.53
C GLU A 202 -21.18 -6.56 3.60
#